data_AF-A0A0L0ENN2-F1
#
_entry.id   AF-A0A0L0ENN2-F1
#
_cell.length_a   1.000
_cell.length_b   1.000
_cell.length_c   1.000
_cell.angle_alpha   90.00
_cell.angle_beta   90.00
_cell.angle_gamma   90.00
#
_symmetry.space_group_name_H-M   'P 1'
#
loop_
_entity.id
_entity.type
_entity.pdbx_description
1 polymer ?
#
loop_
_entity_poly.entity_id
_entity_poly.type
_entity_poly.pdbx_seq_one_letter_code
_entity_poly.pdbx_strand_id
1 'polypeptide(L)'
;MDILIAQETELHQYETRQNRDAIERLLHADFAEVGMSGTSYTFESIVSMMSEELPTHLRVHAQNYSCDKLAPDVYLLRYQCALVGQHGEACEFAKRCSIWVLAQGRWQLKYHQGTACAPFVLV
;
A
#
# COMPACT_ATOMS: atom_id res chain seq x y z
N MET A 1 -13.83 7.86 -2.25
CA MET A 1 -13.08 7.01 -1.30
C MET A 1 -12.80 5.66 -1.90
N ASP A 2 -13.80 5.01 -2.50
CA ASP A 2 -13.66 3.70 -3.15
C ASP A 2 -12.51 3.61 -4.16
N ILE A 3 -12.27 4.68 -4.93
CA ILE A 3 -11.13 4.74 -5.85
C ILE A 3 -9.78 4.65 -5.14
N LEU A 4 -9.61 5.27 -3.97
CA LEU A 4 -8.37 5.23 -3.20
C LEU A 4 -8.14 3.84 -2.60
N ILE A 5 -9.22 3.22 -2.11
CA ILE A 5 -9.18 1.84 -1.61
C ILE A 5 -8.81 0.90 -2.76
N ALA A 6 -9.45 1.04 -3.93
CA ALA A 6 -9.17 0.22 -5.09
C ALA A 6 -7.71 0.36 -5.56
N GLN A 7 -7.17 1.58 -5.63
CA GLN A 7 -5.79 1.83 -6.02
C GLN A 7 -4.77 1.35 -4.96
N GLU A 8 -5.10 1.47 -3.67
CA GLU A 8 -4.30 0.89 -2.58
C GLU A 8 -4.26 -0.65 -2.70
N THR A 9 -5.40 -1.29 -2.93
CA THR A 9 -5.48 -2.75 -3.15
C THR A 9 -4.80 -3.18 -4.45
N GLU A 10 -4.80 -2.32 -5.47
CA GLU A 10 -4.06 -2.56 -6.72
C GLU A 10 -2.56 -2.63 -6.45
N LEU A 11 -2.02 -1.74 -5.60
CA LEU A 11 -0.62 -1.77 -5.15
C LEU A 11 -0.26 -2.97 -4.28
N HIS A 12 -1.23 -3.78 -3.83
CA HIS A 12 -0.96 -5.06 -3.15
C HIS A 12 -0.66 -6.19 -4.14
N GLN A 13 -1.04 -6.05 -5.40
CA GLN A 13 -0.90 -7.11 -6.40
C GLN A 13 0.52 -7.14 -6.95
N TYR A 14 1.07 -8.36 -7.05
CA TYR A 14 2.39 -8.59 -7.61
C TYR A 14 2.49 -8.04 -9.05
N GLU A 15 1.49 -8.31 -9.88
CA GLU A 15 1.45 -7.91 -11.28
C GLU A 15 1.49 -6.38 -11.45
N THR A 16 0.85 -5.64 -10.54
CA THR A 16 0.94 -4.17 -10.49
C THR A 16 2.36 -3.72 -10.19
N ARG A 17 3.01 -4.35 -9.20
CA ARG A 17 4.38 -4.02 -8.77
C ARG A 17 5.45 -4.40 -9.80
N GLN A 18 5.13 -5.32 -10.72
CA GLN A 18 5.99 -5.63 -11.86
C GLN A 18 5.73 -4.74 -13.08
N ASN A 19 4.68 -3.91 -13.05
CA ASN A 19 4.33 -3.03 -14.17
C ASN A 19 4.75 -1.58 -13.88
N ARG A 20 5.81 -1.14 -14.56
CA ARG A 20 6.37 0.20 -14.38
C ARG A 20 5.36 1.32 -14.65
N ASP A 21 4.53 1.19 -15.70
CA ASP A 21 3.52 2.21 -16.04
C ASP A 21 2.43 2.27 -14.97
N ALA A 22 2.06 1.13 -14.39
CA ALA A 22 1.10 1.07 -13.29
C ALA A 22 1.67 1.73 -12.03
N ILE A 23 2.94 1.46 -11.71
CA ILE A 23 3.65 2.11 -10.60
C ILE A 23 3.69 3.63 -10.79
N GLU A 24 4.10 4.12 -11.96
CA GLU A 24 4.19 5.56 -12.22
C GLU A 24 2.81 6.25 -12.23
N ARG A 25 1.76 5.50 -12.55
CA ARG A 25 0.38 5.98 -12.42
C ARG A 25 -0.08 6.06 -10.97
N LEU A 26 0.39 5.16 -10.10
CA LEU A 26 -0.10 4.98 -8.73
C LEU A 26 0.75 5.69 -7.67
N LEU A 27 2.07 5.77 -7.86
CA LEU A 27 2.99 6.41 -6.93
C LEU A 27 3.35 7.81 -7.42
N HIS A 28 3.38 8.77 -6.49
CA HIS A 28 3.83 10.12 -6.76
C HIS A 28 5.36 10.14 -6.99
N ALA A 29 5.88 11.07 -7.78
CA ALA A 29 7.34 11.18 -8.00
C ALA A 29 8.12 11.36 -6.68
N ASP A 30 7.67 12.27 -5.80
CA ASP A 30 8.18 12.41 -4.43
C ASP A 30 7.68 11.34 -3.43
N PHE A 31 7.40 10.12 -3.87
CA PHE A 31 6.91 9.07 -2.97
C PHE A 31 7.95 8.74 -1.90
N ALA A 32 7.46 8.54 -0.67
CA ALA A 32 8.25 8.01 0.43
C ALA A 32 7.47 6.95 1.21
N GLU A 33 8.17 5.92 1.67
CA GLU A 33 7.60 4.86 2.49
C GLU A 33 8.46 4.58 3.71
N VAL A 34 7.82 4.24 4.83
CA VAL A 34 8.44 3.53 5.94
C VAL A 34 7.81 2.15 6.02
N GLY A 35 8.56 1.13 5.63
CA GLY A 35 8.11 -0.26 5.66
C GLY A 35 7.86 -0.73 7.09
N MET A 36 7.19 -1.87 7.24
CA MET A 36 6.92 -2.47 8.56
C MET A 36 8.21 -2.71 9.39
N SER A 37 9.34 -2.92 8.71
CA SER A 37 10.67 -3.06 9.32
C SER A 37 11.24 -1.76 9.91
N GLY A 38 10.65 -0.61 9.60
CA GLY A 38 11.21 0.72 9.88
C GLY A 38 12.18 1.22 8.80
N THR A 39 12.47 0.41 7.76
CA THR A 39 13.29 0.85 6.63
C THR A 39 12.56 1.92 5.83
N SER A 40 13.27 3.00 5.48
CA SER A 40 12.73 4.07 4.65
C SER A 40 13.06 3.83 3.18
N TYR A 41 12.08 4.08 2.30
CA TYR A 41 12.20 3.93 0.85
C TYR A 41 11.77 5.21 0.15
N THR A 42 12.53 5.64 -0.85
CA THR A 42 12.09 6.60 -1.88
C THR A 42 11.41 5.85 -3.03
N PHE A 43 10.80 6.59 -3.96
CA PHE A 43 10.31 6.06 -5.23
C PHE A 43 11.35 5.16 -5.93
N GLU A 44 12.59 5.61 -6.11
CA GLU A 44 13.60 4.84 -6.83
C GLU A 44 13.93 3.53 -6.11
N SER A 45 14.12 3.60 -4.79
CA SER A 45 14.48 2.43 -3.99
C SER A 45 13.33 1.42 -3.87
N ILE A 46 12.08 1.87 -3.75
CA ILE A 46 10.94 0.96 -3.67
C ILE A 46 10.72 0.25 -5.00
N VAL A 47 10.89 0.96 -6.13
CA VAL A 47 10.73 0.33 -7.44
C VAL A 47 11.85 -0.65 -7.75
N SER A 48 13.09 -0.36 -7.35
CA SER A 48 14.19 -1.33 -7.42
C SER A 48 13.84 -2.59 -6.62
N MET A 49 13.38 -2.43 -5.38
CA MET A 49 13.00 -3.55 -4.52
C MET A 49 11.84 -4.36 -5.11
N MET A 50 10.79 -3.70 -5.60
CA MET A 50 9.66 -4.36 -6.27
C MET A 50 10.09 -5.15 -7.50
N SER A 51 11.05 -4.65 -8.30
CA SER A 51 11.55 -5.35 -9.49
C SER A 51 12.33 -6.63 -9.19
N GLU A 52 12.80 -6.78 -7.95
CA GLU A 52 13.48 -7.98 -7.44
C GLU A 52 12.53 -8.94 -6.71
N GLU A 53 11.26 -8.54 -6.54
CA GLU A 53 10.24 -9.34 -5.85
C GLU A 53 9.96 -10.64 -6.63
N LEU A 54 9.99 -11.76 -5.91
CA LEU A 54 9.57 -13.05 -6.45
C LEU A 54 8.07 -13.25 -6.22
N PRO A 55 7.37 -13.90 -7.16
CA PRO A 55 5.96 -14.21 -6.98
C PRO A 55 5.77 -15.09 -5.73
N THR A 56 4.74 -14.79 -4.96
CA THR A 56 4.38 -15.50 -3.72
C THR A 56 2.93 -15.93 -3.74
N HIS A 57 2.62 -16.99 -3.00
CA HIS A 57 1.24 -17.41 -2.77
C HIS A 57 0.57 -16.68 -1.59
N LEU A 58 1.32 -15.84 -0.87
CA LEU A 58 0.78 -14.98 0.16
C LEU A 58 0.03 -13.81 -0.48
N ARG A 59 -1.22 -13.59 -0.06
CA ARG A 59 -2.01 -12.42 -0.46
C ARG A 59 -2.08 -11.41 0.68
N VAL A 60 -2.07 -10.13 0.36
CA VAL A 60 -2.42 -9.10 1.34
C VAL A 60 -3.93 -9.14 1.55
N HIS A 61 -4.36 -9.45 2.77
CA HIS A 61 -5.73 -9.20 3.22
C HIS A 61 -5.76 -7.84 3.90
N ALA A 62 -6.67 -6.96 3.49
CA ALA A 62 -6.80 -5.61 4.04
C ALA A 62 -8.26 -5.30 4.38
N GLN A 63 -8.47 -4.67 5.54
CA GLN A 63 -9.80 -4.45 6.10
C GLN A 63 -9.87 -3.18 6.96
N ASN A 64 -11.08 -2.83 7.39
CA ASN A 64 -11.35 -1.72 8.29
C ASN A 64 -10.78 -0.39 7.78
N TYR A 65 -10.99 -0.12 6.48
CA TYR A 65 -10.56 1.13 5.86
C TYR A 65 -11.26 2.33 6.49
N SER A 66 -10.47 3.35 6.80
CA SER A 66 -10.91 4.69 7.19
C SER A 66 -10.23 5.68 6.26
N CYS A 67 -11.01 6.59 5.68
CA CYS A 67 -10.48 7.59 4.76
C CYS A 67 -10.85 8.97 5.31
N ASP A 68 -9.84 9.80 5.55
CA ASP A 68 -9.99 11.12 6.15
C ASP A 68 -9.52 12.17 5.14
N LYS A 69 -10.36 13.17 4.87
CA LYS A 69 -9.96 14.29 4.00
C LYS A 69 -9.05 15.24 4.77
N LEU A 70 -7.83 15.46 4.29
CA LEU A 70 -6.88 16.41 4.89
C LEU A 70 -6.94 17.79 4.23
N ALA A 71 -7.18 17.83 2.92
CA ALA A 71 -7.30 19.03 2.10
C ALA A 71 -8.21 18.75 0.88
N PRO A 72 -8.56 19.73 0.03
CA PRO A 72 -9.42 19.51 -1.15
C PRO A 72 -9.04 18.28 -1.98
N ASP A 73 -7.74 18.08 -2.17
CA ASP A 73 -7.14 17.09 -3.07
C ASP A 73 -6.15 16.16 -2.35
N VAL A 74 -6.31 16.01 -1.02
CA VAL A 74 -5.42 15.18 -0.18
C VAL A 74 -6.25 14.37 0.80
N TYR A 75 -6.01 13.06 0.83
CA TYR A 75 -6.68 12.13 1.73
C TYR A 75 -5.68 11.25 2.46
N LEU A 76 -5.95 11.00 3.74
CA LEU A 76 -5.32 9.98 4.54
C LEU A 76 -6.18 8.72 4.49
N LEU A 77 -5.62 7.60 4.05
CA LEU A 77 -6.23 6.29 4.13
C LEU A 77 -5.54 5.50 5.24
N ARG A 78 -6.31 4.87 6.13
CA ARG A 78 -5.82 4.01 7.21
C ARG A 78 -6.54 2.69 7.15
N TYR A 79 -5.82 1.59 7.35
CA TYR A 79 -6.40 0.25 7.34
C TYR A 79 -5.53 -0.73 8.11
N GLN A 80 -6.06 -1.94 8.30
CA GLN A 80 -5.34 -3.07 8.89
C GLN A 80 -5.07 -4.10 7.79
N CYS A 81 -3.91 -4.75 7.84
CA CYS A 81 -3.62 -5.84 6.92
C CYS A 81 -2.86 -7.00 7.56
N ALA A 82 -2.92 -8.15 6.91
CA ALA A 82 -2.11 -9.32 7.19
C ALA A 82 -1.73 -10.00 5.87
N LEU A 83 -0.63 -10.75 5.86
CA LEU A 83 -0.36 -11.70 4.79
C LEU A 83 -1.11 -12.99 5.07
N VAL A 84 -1.83 -13.50 4.06
CA VAL A 84 -2.66 -14.70 4.17
C VAL A 84 -2.20 -15.72 3.16
N GLY A 85 -1.90 -16.93 3.62
CA GLY A 85 -1.57 -18.06 2.75
C GLY A 85 -2.79 -18.78 2.20
N GLN A 86 -2.54 -19.82 1.40
CA GLN A 86 -3.59 -20.51 0.64
C GLN A 86 -4.61 -21.23 1.54
N HIS A 87 -4.22 -21.64 2.75
CA HIS A 87 -5.07 -22.38 3.68
C HIS A 87 -5.67 -21.47 4.76
N GLY A 88 -5.51 -20.14 4.62
CA GLY A 88 -6.08 -19.13 5.54
C GLY A 88 -5.19 -18.79 6.73
N GLU A 89 -3.99 -19.36 6.81
CA GLU A 89 -2.96 -18.96 7.77
C GLU A 89 -2.58 -17.50 7.57
N ALA A 90 -2.55 -16.72 8.66
CA ALA A 90 -2.29 -15.29 8.63
C ALA A 90 -1.05 -14.92 9.44
N CYS A 91 -0.20 -14.07 8.88
CA CYS A 91 1.00 -13.55 9.51
C CYS A 91 1.22 -12.07 9.17
N GLU A 92 2.29 -11.48 9.69
CA GLU A 92 2.70 -10.10 9.38
C GLU A 92 1.58 -9.06 9.52
N PHE A 93 0.90 -9.10 10.66
CA PHE A 93 -0.18 -8.18 10.98
C PHE A 93 0.36 -6.75 11.13
N ALA A 94 -0.20 -5.82 10.37
CA ALA A 94 0.20 -4.42 10.39
C ALA A 94 -1.00 -3.48 10.36
N LYS A 95 -0.81 -2.30 10.95
CA LYS A 95 -1.62 -1.11 10.66
C LYS A 95 -0.89 -0.31 9.61
N ARG A 96 -1.58 0.04 8.53
CA ARG A 96 -1.03 0.82 7.43
C ARG A 96 -1.71 2.16 7.33
N CYS A 97 -0.96 3.17 6.92
CA CYS A 97 -1.50 4.45 6.50
C CYS A 97 -0.86 4.93 5.21
N SER A 98 -1.65 5.67 4.45
CA SER A 98 -1.32 6.12 3.11
C SER A 98 -1.82 7.54 2.92
N ILE A 99 -1.01 8.43 2.34
CA ILE A 99 -1.46 9.76 1.92
C ILE A 99 -1.57 9.76 0.41
N TRP A 100 -2.79 10.00 -0.08
CA TRP A 100 -3.13 10.09 -1.49
C TRP A 100 -3.35 11.55 -1.88
N VAL A 101 -2.78 11.96 -3.01
CA VAL A 101 -2.89 13.32 -3.56
C VAL A 101 -3.44 13.28 -4.99
N LEU A 102 -4.32 14.20 -5.34
CA LEU A 102 -4.82 14.34 -6.72
C LEU A 102 -3.85 15.25 -7.49
N ALA A 103 -2.95 14.66 -8.28
CA ALA A 103 -1.98 15.36 -9.09
C ALA A 103 -2.33 15.20 -10.57
N GLN A 104 -2.48 16.30 -11.30
CA GLN A 104 -2.76 16.28 -12.75
C GLN A 104 -3.98 15.42 -13.13
N GLY A 105 -5.03 15.46 -12.30
CA GLY A 105 -6.26 14.70 -12.51
C GLY A 105 -6.17 13.20 -12.17
N ARG A 106 -5.08 12.73 -11.55
CA ARG A 106 -4.91 11.34 -11.12
C ARG A 106 -4.51 11.26 -9.65
N TRP A 107 -5.12 10.32 -8.93
CA TRP A 107 -4.74 10.04 -7.55
C TRP A 107 -3.43 9.26 -7.52
N GLN A 108 -2.49 9.75 -6.72
CA GLN A 108 -1.19 9.14 -6.51
C GLN A 108 -0.87 9.05 -5.02
N LEU A 109 -0.29 7.93 -4.61
CA LEU A 109 0.22 7.69 -3.27
C LEU A 109 1.51 8.50 -3.10
N LYS A 110 1.50 9.47 -2.17
CA LYS A 110 2.66 10.32 -1.86
C LYS A 110 3.44 9.82 -0.65
N TYR A 111 2.75 9.17 0.29
CA TYR A 111 3.40 8.61 1.47
C TYR A 111 2.74 7.30 1.90
N HIS A 112 3.53 6.34 2.35
CA HIS A 112 3.04 5.09 2.96
C HIS A 112 3.80 4.76 4.25
N GLN A 113 3.11 4.18 5.23
CA GLN A 113 3.78 3.60 6.39
C GLN A 113 3.08 2.34 6.86
N GLY A 114 3.86 1.30 7.12
CA GLY A 114 3.43 0.10 7.84
C GLY A 114 3.95 0.09 9.27
N THR A 115 3.12 -0.34 10.22
CA THR A 115 3.53 -0.55 11.61
C THR A 115 3.05 -1.91 12.08
N ALA A 116 3.98 -2.77 12.48
CA ALA A 116 3.65 -4.09 13.02
C ALA A 116 2.71 -3.97 14.22
N CYS A 117 1.76 -4.89 14.34
CA CYS A 117 0.80 -4.89 15.43
C CYS A 117 0.44 -6.30 15.88
N ALA A 118 -0.31 -6.40 16.98
CA ALA A 118 -0.84 -7.66 17.43
C ALA A 118 -1.83 -8.26 16.42
N PRO A 119 -1.96 -9.60 16.34
CA PRO A 119 -2.94 -10.24 15.48
C PRO A 119 -4.38 -9.76 15.72
N PHE A 120 -5.19 -9.75 14.66
CA PHE A 120 -6.60 -9.41 14.69
C PHE A 120 -7.42 -10.39 13.84
N VAL A 121 -8.73 -10.42 14.08
CA VAL A 121 -9.66 -11.27 13.32
C VAL A 121 -9.81 -10.73 11.91
N LEU A 122 -9.58 -11.60 10.91
CA LEU A 122 -9.82 -11.27 9.51
C LEU A 122 -11.33 -11.33 9.22
N VAL A 123 -11.86 -10.31 8.55
CA VAL A 123 -13.27 -10.21 8.13
C VAL A 123 -13.44 -10.40 6.64
#